data_AF-A0A397BRM3-F1
#
_entry.id   AF-A0A397BRM3-F1
#
_cell.length_a   1.000
_cell.length_b   1.000
_cell.length_c   1.000
_cell.angle_alpha   90.00
_cell.angle_beta   90.00
_cell.angle_gamma   90.00
#
_symmetry.space_group_name_H-M   'P 1'
#
loop_
_entity.id
_entity.type
_entity.pdbx_description
1 polymer ?
#
loop_
_entity_poly.entity_id
_entity_poly.type
_entity_poly.pdbx_seq_one_letter_code
_entity_poly.pdbx_strand_id
1 'polypeptide(L)'
;MEASVCIAICAMTQKGHHRVPGNAKAISDVAPENDMATIEYFLVRPKATAVESIWHNTLDTVSCIATDFGASLMLKHDVVLRRNHDLDMIEFKSVTFIVALFQCPAIMLPQMSMKEASVYLDVCLERKSDVVFRDWERFLIRFGPFDKCVLKAVQCFQDKLGIAPWFHGVISRAQAEAVTTSSDDGAFLVRFSETQPDKFTLTYMKVHTDPIYNGRKEIKNVLIVHNPREGYGLQDGGNGVKYPSIASFIEGSSVRLRTP
;
A
#
# COMPACT_ATOMS: atom_id res chain seq x y z
N MET A 1 11.76 1.45 -31.58
CA MET A 1 12.97 0.65 -31.25
C MET A 1 13.15 0.73 -29.73
N GLU A 2 12.16 0.25 -28.96
CA GLU A 2 11.93 0.68 -27.56
C GLU A 2 11.40 -0.43 -26.63
N ALA A 3 11.61 -1.70 -26.96
CA ALA A 3 11.10 -2.83 -26.15
C ALA A 3 12.17 -3.59 -25.33
N SER A 4 13.45 -3.19 -25.39
CA SER A 4 14.55 -4.07 -24.95
C SER A 4 15.06 -3.86 -23.52
N VAL A 5 14.51 -2.94 -22.73
CA VAL A 5 15.06 -2.63 -21.39
C VAL A 5 14.32 -3.33 -20.24
N CYS A 6 13.08 -3.79 -20.44
CA CYS A 6 12.34 -4.52 -19.39
C CYS A 6 12.82 -5.96 -19.16
N ILE A 7 13.63 -6.54 -20.06
CA ILE A 7 14.14 -7.92 -19.94
C ILE A 7 15.44 -7.99 -19.13
N ALA A 8 16.12 -6.86 -18.90
CA ALA A 8 17.45 -6.86 -18.28
C ALA A 8 17.46 -7.24 -16.78
N ILE A 9 16.33 -7.17 -16.08
CA ILE A 9 16.26 -7.47 -14.63
C ILE A 9 16.16 -8.98 -14.37
N CYS A 10 15.62 -9.79 -15.29
CA CYS A 10 15.60 -11.25 -15.14
C CYS A 10 16.93 -11.95 -15.53
N ALA A 11 17.81 -11.31 -16.31
CA ALA A 11 18.98 -11.98 -16.88
C ALA A 11 20.26 -11.91 -16.02
N MET A 12 20.32 -11.03 -15.01
CA MET A 12 21.55 -10.80 -14.24
C MET A 12 21.79 -11.79 -13.09
N THR A 13 20.89 -12.73 -12.84
CA THR A 13 21.05 -13.78 -11.80
C THR A 13 21.62 -15.11 -12.32
N GLN A 14 21.86 -15.28 -13.63
CA GLN A 14 22.28 -16.58 -14.19
C GLN A 14 23.76 -16.72 -14.60
N LYS A 15 24.62 -15.72 -14.44
CA LYS A 15 26.05 -15.88 -14.78
C LYS A 15 26.97 -15.78 -13.57
N GLY A 16 27.09 -16.90 -12.87
CA GLY A 16 28.11 -17.07 -11.85
C GLY A 16 28.21 -18.49 -11.32
N HIS A 17 28.64 -19.46 -12.14
CA HIS A 17 29.79 -20.35 -11.85
C HIS A 17 29.85 -21.51 -12.86
N HIS A 18 31.06 -21.78 -13.33
CA HIS A 18 31.43 -22.81 -14.30
C HIS A 18 32.07 -24.01 -13.59
N ARG A 19 31.95 -25.21 -14.24
CA ARG A 19 32.84 -26.41 -14.22
C ARG A 19 32.63 -27.44 -13.09
N VAL A 20 32.52 -28.78 -13.27
CA VAL A 20 32.70 -29.77 -14.39
C VAL A 20 31.93 -31.12 -14.01
N PRO A 21 32.05 -32.29 -14.71
CA PRO A 21 31.06 -32.90 -15.63
C PRO A 21 30.47 -34.26 -15.17
N GLY A 22 29.49 -34.81 -15.92
CA GLY A 22 29.25 -36.26 -15.87
C GLY A 22 27.91 -36.77 -16.41
N ASN A 23 27.94 -37.23 -17.67
CA ASN A 23 27.17 -38.30 -18.29
C ASN A 23 25.69 -38.09 -18.72
N ALA A 24 25.53 -38.33 -20.02
CA ALA A 24 24.31 -38.34 -20.81
C ALA A 24 23.47 -39.61 -20.60
N LYS A 25 22.16 -39.47 -20.74
CA LYS A 25 21.32 -40.42 -21.49
C LYS A 25 20.01 -39.75 -21.92
N ALA A 26 19.76 -39.78 -23.23
CA ALA A 26 18.51 -39.35 -23.87
C ALA A 26 17.51 -40.51 -23.87
N ILE A 27 16.22 -40.23 -23.60
CA ILE A 27 15.06 -40.97 -24.13
C ILE A 27 13.91 -39.98 -24.40
N SER A 28 13.24 -40.27 -25.50
CA SER A 28 12.24 -39.62 -26.35
C SER A 28 10.83 -39.33 -25.79
N ASP A 29 10.21 -38.32 -26.42
CA ASP A 29 8.80 -38.17 -26.87
C ASP A 29 7.62 -38.17 -25.87
N VAL A 30 7.03 -36.98 -25.65
CA VAL A 30 5.55 -36.72 -25.62
C VAL A 30 5.27 -35.26 -26.06
N ALA A 31 4.14 -35.07 -26.77
CA ALA A 31 3.62 -33.90 -27.50
C ALA A 31 3.40 -32.59 -26.69
N PRO A 32 3.11 -31.43 -27.34
CA PRO A 32 3.22 -30.10 -26.73
C PRO A 32 1.97 -29.76 -25.92
N GLU A 33 2.14 -29.60 -24.61
CA GLU A 33 1.12 -29.07 -23.70
C GLU A 33 1.40 -27.57 -23.47
N ASN A 34 0.33 -26.77 -23.47
CA ASN A 34 0.36 -25.31 -23.30
C ASN A 34 0.95 -24.92 -21.93
N ASP A 35 2.24 -24.59 -21.90
CA ASP A 35 2.90 -24.01 -20.72
C ASP A 35 2.55 -22.52 -20.56
N MET A 36 1.51 -22.26 -19.76
CA MET A 36 1.43 -21.02 -18.99
C MET A 36 2.54 -21.08 -17.94
N ALA A 37 3.66 -20.40 -18.21
CA ALA A 37 4.81 -20.32 -17.32
C ALA A 37 4.38 -19.87 -15.91
N THR A 38 4.35 -20.83 -15.00
CA THR A 38 4.19 -20.60 -13.57
C THR A 38 5.57 -20.17 -13.06
N ILE A 39 5.73 -18.91 -12.70
CA ILE A 39 6.97 -18.42 -12.09
C ILE A 39 7.02 -18.93 -10.65
N GLU A 40 7.70 -20.05 -10.43
CA GLU A 40 8.05 -20.53 -9.09
C GLU A 40 9.27 -19.74 -8.57
N TYR A 41 9.06 -18.97 -7.50
CA TYR A 41 10.14 -18.35 -6.75
C TYR A 41 10.72 -19.34 -5.72
N PHE A 42 11.95 -19.77 -5.93
CA PHE A 42 12.70 -20.59 -4.96
C PHE A 42 13.24 -19.72 -3.81
N LEU A 43 12.71 -19.94 -2.61
CA LEU A 43 13.24 -19.43 -1.35
C LEU A 43 14.25 -20.43 -0.75
N VAL A 44 15.48 -20.00 -0.50
CA VAL A 44 16.36 -20.71 0.46
C VAL A 44 15.93 -20.27 1.87
N ARG A 45 15.27 -21.15 2.63
CA ARG A 45 14.86 -20.91 4.04
C ARG A 45 15.66 -21.78 5.02
N PRO A 46 15.97 -21.28 6.23
CA PRO A 46 15.91 -22.09 7.44
C PRO A 46 14.47 -22.10 8.00
N LYS A 47 14.04 -23.26 8.51
CA LYS A 47 12.66 -23.60 8.91
C LYS A 47 12.02 -22.61 9.89
N ALA A 48 10.79 -22.15 9.57
CA ALA A 48 9.84 -21.57 10.51
C ALA A 48 8.40 -22.02 10.17
N THR A 49 7.59 -22.22 11.21
CA THR A 49 6.29 -22.93 11.23
C THR A 49 5.11 -22.15 10.66
N ALA A 50 4.10 -22.88 10.18
CA ALA A 50 3.08 -22.50 9.19
C ALA A 50 2.08 -21.36 9.53
N VAL A 51 2.24 -20.63 10.65
CA VAL A 51 1.37 -19.49 11.00
C VAL A 51 2.04 -18.13 10.72
N GLU A 52 3.37 -18.09 10.58
CA GLU A 52 4.13 -16.88 10.22
C GLU A 52 4.25 -16.67 8.68
N SER A 53 3.89 -17.67 7.89
CA SER A 53 4.16 -17.70 6.44
C SER A 53 3.29 -16.76 5.59
N ILE A 54 2.11 -16.35 6.08
CA ILE A 54 1.18 -15.49 5.33
C ILE A 54 1.57 -14.00 5.48
N TRP A 55 2.06 -13.61 6.65
CA TRP A 55 2.57 -12.25 6.90
C TRP A 55 3.91 -12.00 6.21
N HIS A 56 4.83 -12.98 6.20
CA HIS A 56 6.15 -12.82 5.58
C HIS A 56 6.10 -12.78 4.04
N ASN A 57 5.29 -13.62 3.38
CA ASN A 57 5.20 -13.61 1.91
C ASN A 57 4.67 -12.27 1.34
N THR A 58 3.86 -11.52 2.11
CA THR A 58 3.30 -10.24 1.68
C THR A 58 4.33 -9.11 1.80
N LEU A 59 5.09 -9.09 2.90
CA LEU A 59 6.20 -8.15 3.09
C LEU A 59 7.36 -8.43 2.11
N ASP A 60 7.68 -9.69 1.84
CA ASP A 60 8.74 -10.08 0.89
C ASP A 60 8.41 -9.61 -0.54
N THR A 61 7.15 -9.72 -0.96
CA THR A 61 6.72 -9.28 -2.30
C THR A 61 6.71 -7.75 -2.40
N VAL A 62 6.27 -7.04 -1.36
CA VAL A 62 6.27 -5.58 -1.31
C VAL A 62 7.70 -5.04 -1.28
N SER A 63 8.60 -5.67 -0.52
CA SER A 63 10.03 -5.33 -0.44
C SER A 63 10.74 -5.53 -1.79
N CYS A 64 10.49 -6.65 -2.48
CA CYS A 64 11.07 -6.90 -3.81
C CYS A 64 10.61 -5.88 -4.86
N ILE A 65 9.30 -5.62 -4.96
CA ILE A 65 8.76 -4.64 -5.92
C ILE A 65 9.21 -3.21 -5.58
N ALA A 66 9.31 -2.89 -4.29
CA ALA A 66 9.80 -1.59 -3.84
C ALA A 66 11.28 -1.39 -4.18
N THR A 67 12.09 -2.44 -4.05
CA THR A 67 13.51 -2.44 -4.39
C THR A 67 13.72 -2.29 -5.89
N ASP A 68 12.95 -2.99 -6.72
CA ASP A 68 13.08 -2.94 -8.18
C ASP A 68 12.59 -1.60 -8.79
N PHE A 69 11.48 -1.05 -8.29
CA PHE A 69 11.02 0.29 -8.69
C PHE A 69 12.00 1.37 -8.23
N GLY A 70 12.47 1.29 -6.98
CA GLY A 70 13.49 2.18 -6.44
C GLY A 70 14.78 2.13 -7.27
N ALA A 71 15.26 0.93 -7.63
CA ALA A 71 16.44 0.76 -8.46
C ALA A 71 16.26 1.30 -9.89
N SER A 72 15.10 1.07 -10.51
CA SER A 72 14.77 1.59 -11.85
C SER A 72 14.64 3.12 -11.86
N LEU A 73 14.07 3.69 -10.80
CA LEU A 73 13.99 5.14 -10.59
C LEU A 73 15.37 5.77 -10.42
N MET A 74 16.26 5.11 -9.66
CA MET A 74 17.65 5.54 -9.46
C MET A 74 18.46 5.53 -10.76
N LEU A 75 18.23 4.57 -11.65
CA LEU A 75 18.94 4.47 -12.94
C LEU A 75 18.49 5.52 -13.97
N LYS A 76 17.25 6.02 -13.89
CA LYS A 76 16.69 6.95 -14.90
C LYS A 76 16.90 8.43 -14.62
N HIS A 77 17.16 8.82 -13.37
CA HIS A 77 17.07 10.23 -12.95
C HIS A 77 18.38 10.85 -12.41
N ASP A 78 19.56 10.27 -12.68
CA ASP A 78 20.86 10.80 -12.19
C ASP A 78 20.80 11.19 -10.69
N VAL A 79 20.15 10.34 -9.89
CA VAL A 79 19.94 10.62 -8.48
C VAL A 79 21.27 10.45 -7.75
N VAL A 80 21.78 11.55 -7.19
CA VAL A 80 23.01 11.58 -6.41
C VAL A 80 22.85 10.67 -5.19
N LEU A 81 23.45 9.48 -5.27
CA LEU A 81 23.66 8.62 -4.12
C LEU A 81 24.55 9.37 -3.12
N ARG A 82 23.97 9.87 -2.02
CA ARG A 82 24.75 9.97 -0.80
C ARG A 82 24.94 8.55 -0.30
N ARG A 83 25.99 7.87 -0.78
CA ARG A 83 26.44 6.59 -0.24
C ARG A 83 26.85 6.82 1.22
N ASN A 84 25.94 6.53 2.13
CA ASN A 84 26.26 6.07 3.47
C ASN A 84 25.67 4.67 3.61
N HIS A 85 26.30 3.84 4.43
CA HIS A 85 26.16 2.38 4.44
C HIS A 85 24.78 1.80 4.83
N ASP A 86 23.73 2.62 4.88
CA ASP A 86 22.37 2.23 5.24
C ASP A 86 21.39 2.51 4.08
N LEU A 87 20.69 1.48 3.59
CA LEU A 87 19.65 1.59 2.56
C LEU A 87 18.48 2.50 2.96
N ASP A 88 18.40 2.90 4.22
CA ASP A 88 17.42 3.84 4.79
C ASP A 88 17.57 5.29 4.31
N MET A 89 18.67 5.64 3.63
CA MET A 89 19.02 7.04 3.31
C MET A 89 18.76 7.46 1.86
N ILE A 90 18.05 6.66 1.07
CA ILE A 90 17.72 7.04 -0.30
C ILE A 90 16.47 7.91 -0.30
N GLU A 91 16.70 9.22 -0.44
CA GLU A 91 15.68 10.26 -0.46
C GLU A 91 15.36 10.69 -1.90
N PHE A 92 14.09 10.69 -2.25
CA PHE A 92 13.60 11.26 -3.50
C PHE A 92 12.75 12.48 -3.22
N LYS A 93 12.91 13.56 -3.98
CA LYS A 93 11.94 14.66 -3.96
C LYS A 93 10.55 14.10 -4.29
N SER A 94 9.56 14.38 -3.45
CA SER A 94 8.22 13.79 -3.59
C SER A 94 7.58 14.05 -4.95
N VAL A 95 7.80 15.25 -5.51
CA VAL A 95 7.38 15.61 -6.86
C VAL A 95 8.00 14.70 -7.92
N THR A 96 9.31 14.47 -7.85
CA THR A 96 10.02 13.57 -8.79
C THR A 96 9.55 12.14 -8.66
N PHE A 97 9.34 11.68 -7.42
CA PHE A 97 8.82 10.34 -7.13
C PHE A 97 7.43 10.12 -7.74
N ILE A 98 6.51 11.08 -7.54
CA ILE A 98 5.15 11.04 -8.10
C ILE A 98 5.17 11.02 -9.64
N VAL A 99 5.99 11.88 -10.27
CA VAL A 99 6.13 11.91 -11.74
C VAL A 99 6.56 10.54 -12.27
N ALA A 100 7.50 9.88 -11.59
CA ALA A 100 7.96 8.59 -12.03
C ALA A 100 6.95 7.46 -11.82
N LEU A 101 6.11 7.53 -10.78
CA LEU A 101 4.96 6.62 -10.66
C LEU A 101 4.02 6.76 -11.87
N PHE A 102 3.74 8.00 -12.30
CA PHE A 102 2.89 8.23 -13.48
C PHE A 102 3.51 7.77 -14.80
N GLN A 103 4.83 7.77 -14.89
CA GLN A 103 5.57 7.31 -16.08
C GLN A 103 5.84 5.79 -16.07
N CYS A 104 5.49 5.09 -14.99
CA CYS A 104 5.69 3.66 -14.88
C CYS A 104 4.64 2.90 -15.70
N PRO A 105 5.03 2.15 -16.75
CA PRO A 105 4.06 1.47 -17.62
C PRO A 105 3.31 0.33 -16.92
N ALA A 106 3.82 -0.15 -15.77
CA ALA A 106 3.17 -1.17 -14.97
C ALA A 106 2.08 -0.61 -14.04
N ILE A 107 1.99 0.72 -13.86
CA ILE A 107 1.02 1.34 -12.97
C ILE A 107 -0.24 1.73 -13.76
N MET A 108 -1.37 1.26 -13.28
CA MET A 108 -2.69 1.67 -13.71
C MET A 108 -3.02 3.07 -13.17
N LEU A 109 -3.27 4.01 -14.07
CA LEU A 109 -3.60 5.38 -13.72
C LEU A 109 -5.12 5.59 -13.55
N PRO A 110 -5.54 6.47 -12.63
CA PRO A 110 -6.93 6.84 -12.45
C PRO A 110 -7.45 7.65 -13.64
N GLN A 111 -8.77 7.68 -13.81
CA GLN A 111 -9.45 8.48 -14.83
C GLN A 111 -9.53 9.96 -14.41
N MET A 112 -8.38 10.62 -14.34
CA MET A 112 -8.22 12.05 -14.03
C MET A 112 -6.86 12.55 -14.53
N SER A 113 -6.63 13.87 -14.49
CA SER A 113 -5.33 14.42 -14.86
C SER A 113 -4.25 14.05 -13.84
N MET A 114 -2.99 13.99 -14.29
CA MET A 114 -1.83 13.78 -13.38
C MET A 114 -1.74 14.84 -12.28
N LYS A 115 -2.16 16.08 -12.58
CA LYS A 115 -2.18 17.18 -11.61
C LYS A 115 -3.23 16.96 -10.53
N GLU A 116 -4.37 16.39 -10.87
CA GLU A 116 -5.40 16.04 -9.88
C GLU A 116 -4.97 14.83 -9.05
N ALA A 117 -4.48 13.77 -9.71
CA ALA A 117 -3.98 12.57 -9.03
C ALA A 117 -2.81 12.88 -8.07
N SER A 118 -1.93 13.84 -8.41
CA SER A 118 -0.80 14.20 -7.56
C SER A 118 -1.23 14.82 -6.22
N VAL A 119 -2.40 15.47 -6.15
CA VAL A 119 -2.95 15.99 -4.90
C VAL A 119 -3.24 14.85 -3.92
N TYR A 120 -3.80 13.74 -4.40
CA TYR A 120 -4.06 12.57 -3.57
C TYR A 120 -2.76 11.89 -3.15
N LEU A 121 -1.81 11.74 -4.07
CA LEU A 121 -0.51 11.12 -3.77
C LEU A 121 0.28 11.94 -2.75
N ASP A 122 0.27 13.28 -2.85
CA ASP A 122 0.90 14.17 -1.88
C ASP A 122 0.36 13.91 -0.46
N VAL A 123 -0.96 13.84 -0.30
CA VAL A 123 -1.57 13.53 1.01
C VAL A 123 -1.27 12.09 1.45
N CYS A 124 -1.31 11.13 0.53
CA CYS A 124 -1.03 9.72 0.83
C CYS A 124 0.43 9.46 1.22
N LEU A 125 1.34 10.31 0.74
CA LEU A 125 2.75 10.40 1.12
C LEU A 125 2.99 11.38 2.27
N GLU A 126 1.93 11.68 3.05
CA GLU A 126 2.02 12.47 4.27
C GLU A 126 2.54 13.91 4.06
N ARG A 127 2.38 14.44 2.84
CA ARG A 127 2.86 15.76 2.40
C ARG A 127 4.35 16.00 2.64
N LYS A 128 5.15 14.93 2.60
CA LYS A 128 6.59 15.02 2.78
C LYS A 128 7.24 15.66 1.56
N SER A 129 8.24 16.51 1.78
CA SER A 129 9.06 17.07 0.69
C SER A 129 9.95 16.01 0.04
N ASP A 130 10.34 15.02 0.83
CA ASP A 130 11.26 13.96 0.48
C ASP A 130 10.67 12.61 0.92
N VAL A 131 10.73 11.62 0.04
CA VAL A 131 10.22 10.26 0.22
C VAL A 131 11.41 9.34 0.38
N VAL A 132 11.49 8.65 1.51
CA VAL A 132 12.47 7.57 1.74
C VAL A 132 11.86 6.21 1.44
N PHE A 133 12.70 5.17 1.36
CA PHE A 133 12.26 3.79 1.13
C PHE A 133 11.12 3.36 2.08
N ARG A 134 11.23 3.66 3.39
CA ARG A 134 10.21 3.31 4.38
C ARG A 134 8.86 4.01 4.14
N ASP A 135 8.87 5.22 3.57
CA ASP A 135 7.64 5.93 3.23
C ASP A 135 6.94 5.28 2.03
N TRP A 136 7.73 4.81 1.07
CA TRP A 136 7.23 4.05 -0.07
C TRP A 136 6.68 2.67 0.33
N GLU A 137 7.41 1.92 1.16
CA GLU A 137 6.94 0.64 1.72
C GLU A 137 5.59 0.83 2.42
N ARG A 138 5.49 1.84 3.29
CA ARG A 138 4.24 2.19 3.98
C ARG A 138 3.12 2.53 3.00
N PHE A 139 3.42 3.32 1.98
CA PHE A 139 2.44 3.65 0.94
C PHE A 139 1.93 2.37 0.24
N LEU A 140 2.79 1.42 -0.09
CA LEU A 140 2.39 0.15 -0.69
C LEU A 140 1.61 -0.75 0.28
N ILE A 141 1.94 -0.77 1.56
CA ILE A 141 1.13 -1.51 2.56
C ILE A 141 -0.29 -0.93 2.60
N ARG A 142 -0.41 0.40 2.58
CA ARG A 142 -1.71 1.08 2.64
C ARG A 142 -2.52 0.95 1.35
N PHE A 143 -1.89 1.01 0.17
CA PHE A 143 -2.58 1.19 -1.11
C PHE A 143 -2.26 0.16 -2.18
N GLY A 144 -1.43 -0.85 -1.89
CA GLY A 144 -1.04 -1.87 -2.86
C GLY A 144 -2.21 -2.68 -3.42
N PRO A 145 -1.99 -3.58 -4.39
CA PRO A 145 -0.72 -3.94 -5.00
C PRO A 145 -0.12 -2.81 -5.86
N PHE A 146 1.17 -2.93 -6.20
CA PHE A 146 1.95 -1.89 -6.89
C PHE A 146 1.30 -1.38 -8.19
N ASP A 147 0.82 -2.28 -9.04
CA ASP A 147 0.16 -1.95 -10.31
C ASP A 147 -1.10 -1.10 -10.14
N LYS A 148 -1.71 -1.10 -8.94
CA LYS A 148 -2.95 -0.36 -8.64
C LYS A 148 -2.77 0.69 -7.55
N CYS A 149 -1.54 0.93 -7.08
CA CYS A 149 -1.31 1.73 -5.89
C CYS A 149 -1.77 3.18 -6.02
N VAL A 150 -1.54 3.80 -7.18
CA VAL A 150 -2.02 5.15 -7.50
C VAL A 150 -3.54 5.19 -7.60
N LEU A 151 -4.13 4.24 -8.34
CA LEU A 151 -5.58 4.13 -8.49
C LEU A 151 -6.27 3.99 -7.13
N LYS A 152 -5.78 3.10 -6.26
CA LYS A 152 -6.33 2.84 -4.92
C LYS A 152 -6.18 4.04 -3.99
N ALA A 153 -5.05 4.74 -4.03
CA ALA A 153 -4.84 5.94 -3.23
C ALA A 153 -5.91 7.01 -3.55
N VAL A 154 -6.22 7.21 -4.83
CA VAL A 154 -7.31 8.08 -5.28
C VAL A 154 -8.68 7.54 -4.84
N GLN A 155 -9.01 6.29 -5.15
CA GLN A 155 -10.32 5.69 -4.85
C GLN A 155 -10.64 5.64 -3.34
N CYS A 156 -9.64 5.67 -2.47
CA CYS A 156 -9.86 5.69 -1.03
C CYS A 156 -10.41 7.03 -0.52
N PHE A 157 -10.07 8.14 -1.17
CA PHE A 157 -10.33 9.48 -0.62
C PHE A 157 -10.92 10.46 -1.62
N GLN A 158 -11.20 10.05 -2.85
CA GLN A 158 -11.90 10.89 -3.81
C GLN A 158 -13.35 11.12 -3.38
N ASP A 159 -13.75 12.38 -3.43
CA ASP A 159 -15.12 12.88 -3.32
C ASP A 159 -15.40 13.84 -4.49
N LYS A 160 -16.65 14.31 -4.63
CA LYS A 160 -17.12 15.14 -5.74
C LYS A 160 -16.28 16.39 -6.01
N LEU A 161 -15.69 16.97 -4.97
CA LEU A 161 -14.95 18.24 -5.03
C LEU A 161 -13.43 18.07 -4.77
N GLY A 162 -12.93 16.85 -4.61
CA GLY A 162 -11.52 16.60 -4.29
C GLY A 162 -11.36 15.57 -3.19
N ILE A 163 -10.48 15.82 -2.22
CA ILE A 163 -10.28 14.93 -1.09
C ILE A 163 -11.49 14.96 -0.17
N ALA A 164 -11.95 13.78 0.22
CA ALA A 164 -13.09 13.62 1.09
C ALA A 164 -12.89 14.37 2.42
N PRO A 165 -13.87 15.17 2.87
CA PRO A 165 -13.72 16.06 4.02
C PRO A 165 -13.52 15.30 5.34
N TRP A 166 -13.93 14.03 5.40
CA TRP A 166 -13.73 13.17 6.56
C TRP A 166 -12.31 12.59 6.65
N PHE A 167 -11.43 12.79 5.66
CA PHE A 167 -10.05 12.32 5.70
C PHE A 167 -9.08 13.43 6.11
N HIS A 168 -8.40 13.24 7.23
CA HIS A 168 -7.54 14.25 7.85
C HIS A 168 -6.03 13.99 7.69
N GLY A 169 -5.63 12.87 7.07
CA GLY A 169 -4.21 12.54 6.90
C GLY A 169 -3.46 12.38 8.22
N VAL A 170 -2.36 13.12 8.40
CA VAL A 170 -1.50 13.05 9.59
C VAL A 170 -2.01 13.98 10.67
N ILE A 171 -2.80 13.43 11.61
CA ILE A 171 -3.15 14.10 12.87
C ILE A 171 -2.99 13.13 14.04
N SER A 172 -2.65 13.65 15.22
CA SER A 172 -2.50 12.85 16.43
C SER A 172 -3.85 12.33 16.92
N ARG A 173 -3.81 11.32 17.79
CA ARG A 173 -5.02 10.85 18.46
C ARG A 173 -5.73 11.97 19.23
N ALA A 174 -4.97 12.80 19.94
CA ALA A 174 -5.53 13.90 20.72
C ALA A 174 -6.21 14.95 19.82
N GLN A 175 -5.61 15.28 18.67
CA GLN A 175 -6.22 16.19 17.69
C GLN A 175 -7.52 15.62 17.12
N ALA A 176 -7.53 14.32 16.78
CA ALA A 176 -8.73 13.65 16.28
C ALA A 176 -9.86 13.64 17.32
N GLU A 177 -9.54 13.29 18.57
CA GLU A 177 -10.51 13.29 19.67
C GLU A 177 -11.07 14.70 19.91
N ALA A 178 -10.23 15.75 19.86
CA ALA A 178 -10.68 17.13 20.00
C ALA A 178 -11.69 17.54 18.91
N VAL A 179 -11.46 17.14 17.65
CA VAL A 179 -12.39 17.41 16.53
C VAL A 179 -13.72 16.68 16.72
N THR A 180 -13.70 15.46 17.26
CA THR A 180 -14.89 14.59 17.37
C THR A 180 -15.67 14.76 18.69
N THR A 181 -15.05 15.30 19.75
CA THR A 181 -15.63 15.35 21.12
C THR A 181 -16.95 16.13 21.18
N SER A 182 -17.04 17.25 20.48
CA SER A 182 -18.22 18.13 20.51
C SER A 182 -19.30 17.75 19.48
N SER A 183 -19.13 16.62 18.78
CA SER A 183 -20.00 16.25 17.67
C SER A 183 -21.19 15.37 18.09
N ASP A 184 -22.11 15.19 17.16
CA ASP A 184 -23.27 14.30 17.28
C ASP A 184 -22.87 12.83 17.18
N ASP A 185 -23.80 11.95 17.56
CA ASP A 185 -23.66 10.51 17.35
C ASP A 185 -23.35 10.18 15.89
N GLY A 186 -22.35 9.32 15.69
CA GLY A 186 -21.89 8.90 14.36
C GLY A 186 -20.98 9.88 13.64
N ALA A 187 -20.69 11.06 14.20
CA ALA A 187 -19.66 11.95 13.64
C ALA A 187 -18.29 11.27 13.67
N PHE A 188 -17.53 11.40 12.58
CA PHE A 188 -16.29 10.65 12.41
C PHE A 188 -15.25 11.37 11.56
N LEU A 189 -14.02 10.85 11.63
CA LEU A 189 -12.95 11.13 10.68
C LEU A 189 -12.05 9.90 10.51
N VAL A 190 -11.32 9.87 9.39
CA VAL A 190 -10.26 8.90 9.12
C VAL A 190 -8.92 9.61 9.08
N ARG A 191 -7.90 8.99 9.67
CA ARG A 191 -6.52 9.50 9.70
C ARG A 191 -5.52 8.37 9.56
N PHE A 192 -4.27 8.71 9.30
CA PHE A 192 -3.17 7.74 9.47
C PHE A 192 -3.01 7.40 10.95
N SER A 193 -2.73 6.13 11.24
CA SER A 193 -2.48 5.72 12.63
C SER A 193 -1.13 6.22 13.09
N GLU A 194 -1.13 6.94 14.21
CA GLU A 194 0.07 7.48 14.85
C GLU A 194 0.98 6.37 15.40
N THR A 195 0.39 5.32 15.98
CA THR A 195 1.13 4.21 16.62
C THR A 195 1.43 3.06 15.67
N GLN A 196 0.65 2.91 14.59
CA GLN A 196 0.82 1.85 13.59
C GLN A 196 0.79 2.47 12.19
N PRO A 197 1.88 3.16 11.78
CA PRO A 197 1.88 4.00 10.58
C PRO A 197 1.39 3.31 9.32
N ASP A 198 1.50 2.00 9.18
CA ASP A 198 1.04 1.29 7.98
C ASP A 198 -0.48 1.10 7.89
N LYS A 199 -1.23 1.61 8.88
CA LYS A 199 -2.69 1.48 9.01
C LYS A 199 -3.39 2.84 9.10
N PHE A 200 -4.70 2.81 8.98
CA PHE A 200 -5.57 3.96 9.23
C PHE A 200 -6.29 3.80 10.56
N THR A 201 -6.73 4.93 11.12
CA THR A 201 -7.62 4.95 12.29
C THR A 201 -8.90 5.67 11.91
N LEU A 202 -10.04 4.99 12.10
CA LEU A 202 -11.36 5.62 12.15
C LEU A 202 -11.59 6.10 13.58
N THR A 203 -11.77 7.40 13.75
CA THR A 203 -12.17 8.03 15.01
C THR A 203 -13.63 8.44 14.90
N TYR A 204 -14.49 8.01 15.81
CA TYR A 204 -15.92 8.35 15.76
C TYR A 204 -16.55 8.53 17.14
N MET A 205 -17.58 9.37 17.22
CA MET A 205 -18.42 9.58 18.38
C MET A 205 -19.51 8.53 18.45
N LYS A 206 -19.61 7.81 19.56
CA LYS A 206 -20.73 6.92 19.89
C LYS A 206 -21.51 7.48 21.07
N VAL A 207 -22.79 7.67 20.90
CA VAL A 207 -23.76 7.90 21.97
C VAL A 207 -24.43 6.58 22.28
N HIS A 208 -24.24 6.07 23.49
CA HIS A 208 -24.84 4.79 23.89
C HIS A 208 -26.35 4.93 24.06
N THR A 209 -27.10 4.00 23.50
CA THR A 209 -28.57 3.92 23.60
C THR A 209 -29.05 2.84 24.56
N ASP A 210 -28.14 1.99 25.03
CA ASP A 210 -28.44 0.95 26.02
C ASP A 210 -28.99 1.60 27.30
N PRO A 211 -30.07 1.07 27.92
CA PRO A 211 -30.73 1.72 29.06
C PRO A 211 -29.80 2.09 30.22
N ILE A 212 -28.74 1.31 30.42
CA ILE A 212 -27.76 1.49 31.51
C ILE A 212 -26.80 2.65 31.23
N TYR A 213 -26.50 2.93 29.95
CA TYR A 213 -25.51 3.93 29.53
C TYR A 213 -26.12 5.01 28.64
N ASN A 214 -27.45 5.13 28.63
CA ASN A 214 -28.16 5.98 27.69
C ASN A 214 -27.66 7.42 27.73
N GLY A 215 -27.29 7.97 26.57
CA GLY A 215 -26.74 9.31 26.42
C GLY A 215 -25.25 9.45 26.74
N ARG A 216 -24.59 8.40 27.24
CA ARG A 216 -23.14 8.42 27.45
C ARG A 216 -22.44 8.60 26.10
N LYS A 217 -21.59 9.62 26.01
CA LYS A 217 -20.70 9.85 24.88
C LYS A 217 -19.40 9.09 25.07
N GLU A 218 -18.95 8.41 24.03
CA GLU A 218 -17.67 7.70 24.01
C GLU A 218 -17.02 7.86 22.63
N ILE A 219 -15.75 8.27 22.61
CA ILE A 219 -14.97 8.30 21.38
C ILE A 219 -14.30 6.96 21.18
N LYS A 220 -14.48 6.38 19.99
CA LYS A 220 -13.85 5.13 19.58
C LYS A 220 -12.77 5.43 18.54
N ASN A 221 -11.60 4.84 18.74
CA ASN A 221 -10.53 4.79 17.74
C ASN A 221 -10.37 3.33 17.32
N VAL A 222 -10.65 3.02 16.05
CA VAL A 222 -10.53 1.65 15.52
C VAL A 222 -9.61 1.62 14.31
N LEU A 223 -8.81 0.57 14.20
CA LEU A 223 -7.84 0.43 13.12
C LEU A 223 -8.53 -0.14 11.87
N ILE A 224 -8.28 0.50 10.72
CA ILE A 224 -8.61 -0.03 9.41
C ILE A 224 -7.32 -0.58 8.81
N VAL A 225 -7.36 -1.86 8.41
CA VAL A 225 -6.27 -2.57 7.75
C VAL A 225 -6.59 -2.79 6.29
N HIS A 226 -5.54 -2.84 5.48
CA HIS A 226 -5.62 -3.16 4.06
C HIS A 226 -5.04 -4.56 3.81
N ASN A 227 -5.80 -5.39 3.11
CA ASN A 227 -5.35 -6.63 2.52
C ASN A 227 -5.29 -6.42 0.99
N PRO A 228 -4.14 -6.62 0.33
CA PRO A 228 -4.01 -6.40 -1.12
C PRO A 228 -5.02 -7.18 -1.98
N ARG A 229 -5.48 -8.34 -1.51
CA ARG A 229 -6.44 -9.21 -2.23
C ARG A 229 -7.88 -8.90 -1.88
N GLU A 230 -8.18 -8.62 -0.61
CA GLU A 230 -9.55 -8.52 -0.12
C GLU A 230 -10.04 -7.07 0.05
N GLY A 231 -9.12 -6.11 0.19
CA GLY A 231 -9.42 -4.69 0.41
C GLY A 231 -9.32 -4.25 1.87
N TYR A 232 -10.11 -3.26 2.25
CA TYR A 232 -10.04 -2.54 3.52
C TYR A 232 -11.12 -3.03 4.49
N GLY A 233 -10.80 -3.09 5.77
CA GLY A 233 -11.79 -3.34 6.82
C GLY A 233 -11.21 -3.15 8.21
N LEU A 234 -12.05 -3.29 9.23
CA LEU A 234 -11.58 -3.20 10.61
C LEU A 234 -10.63 -4.34 10.94
N GLN A 235 -9.59 -4.03 11.72
CA GLN A 235 -8.70 -5.04 12.28
C GLN A 235 -9.46 -5.92 13.29
N ASP A 236 -10.19 -5.27 14.20
CA ASP A 236 -10.94 -5.90 15.28
C ASP A 236 -12.38 -5.35 15.33
N GLY A 237 -13.33 -6.16 15.76
CA GLY A 237 -14.71 -5.72 16.04
C GLY A 237 -15.58 -5.39 14.82
N GLY A 238 -15.18 -5.81 13.62
CA GLY A 238 -16.01 -5.77 12.41
C GLY A 238 -16.82 -7.04 12.17
N ASN A 239 -17.70 -7.02 11.17
CA ASN A 239 -18.42 -8.21 10.67
C ASN A 239 -17.58 -9.06 9.69
N GLY A 240 -16.26 -8.80 9.61
CA GLY A 240 -15.36 -9.43 8.65
C GLY A 240 -15.45 -8.90 7.21
N VAL A 241 -16.40 -8.01 6.91
CA VAL A 241 -16.56 -7.46 5.55
C VAL A 241 -15.36 -6.62 5.15
N LYS A 242 -14.88 -6.85 3.92
CA LYS A 242 -13.82 -6.09 3.28
C LYS A 242 -14.39 -5.28 2.12
N TYR A 243 -13.84 -4.09 1.92
CA TYR A 243 -14.30 -3.11 0.97
C TYR A 243 -13.18 -2.76 -0.02
N PRO A 244 -13.47 -2.51 -1.30
CA PRO A 244 -12.43 -2.23 -2.28
C PRO A 244 -11.67 -0.91 -1.99
N SER A 245 -12.27 0.01 -1.23
CA SER A 245 -11.64 1.28 -0.83
C SER A 245 -12.12 1.74 0.55
N ILE A 246 -11.42 2.70 1.17
CA ILE A 246 -11.88 3.33 2.41
C ILE A 246 -13.21 4.07 2.18
N ALA A 247 -13.37 4.76 1.05
CA ALA A 247 -14.63 5.42 0.71
C ALA A 247 -15.83 4.45 0.70
N SER A 248 -15.68 3.28 0.09
CA SER A 248 -16.76 2.26 0.09
C SER A 248 -16.98 1.62 1.47
N PHE A 249 -15.94 1.51 2.30
CA PHE A 249 -16.10 1.13 3.71
C PHE A 249 -16.93 2.16 4.50
N ILE A 250 -16.69 3.45 4.30
CA ILE A 250 -17.44 4.54 4.93
C ILE A 250 -18.90 4.53 4.47
N GLU A 251 -19.13 4.41 3.16
CA GLU A 251 -20.47 4.31 2.58
C GLU A 251 -21.25 3.10 3.13
N GLY A 252 -20.60 1.93 3.18
CA GLY A 252 -21.17 0.73 3.78
C GLY A 252 -21.41 0.82 5.29
N SER A 253 -20.84 1.83 5.95
CA SER A 253 -21.02 2.11 7.37
C SER A 253 -21.93 3.31 7.65
N SER A 254 -22.57 3.89 6.64
CA SER A 254 -23.41 5.10 6.71
C SER A 254 -24.57 5.04 7.71
N VAL A 255 -25.06 3.84 8.05
CA VAL A 255 -26.08 3.65 9.11
C VAL A 255 -25.55 4.10 10.48
N ARG A 256 -24.23 4.02 10.70
CA ARG A 256 -23.56 4.35 11.96
C ARG A 256 -22.69 5.60 11.86
N LEU A 257 -22.17 5.89 10.67
CA LEU A 257 -21.24 6.99 10.41
C LEU A 257 -21.95 8.07 9.61
N ARG A 258 -22.03 9.28 10.15
CA ARG A 258 -22.64 10.43 9.49
C ARG A 258 -21.57 11.21 8.74
N THR A 259 -21.61 11.15 7.41
CA THR A 259 -20.70 11.95 6.57
C THR A 259 -20.95 13.43 6.81
N PRO A 260 -19.90 14.25 7.05
CA PRO A 260 -20.03 15.69 7.23
C PRO A 260 -20.66 16.42 6.04
#